data_AF-A0A952VJ29-F1
#
_entry.id   AF-A0A952VJ29-F1
#
_cell.length_a   1.000
_cell.length_b   1.000
_cell.length_c   1.000
_cell.angle_alpha   90.00
_cell.angle_beta   90.00
_cell.angle_gamma   90.00
#
_symmetry.space_group_name_H-M   'P 1'
#
loop_
_entity.id
_entity.type
_entity.pdbx_description
1 polymer ?
#
loop_
_entity_poly.entity_id
_entity_poly.type
_entity_poly.pdbx_seq_one_letter_code
_entity_poly.pdbx_strand_id
1 'polypeptide(L)'
;MKVKLFMSSVAICAMMPANSSQGVVARGLQQEPCNIADFAEPYGVLDFFDAAAFLQAFANMDESADLVHDGAFNSFDLLAFMRAFSKGCD
;
A
#
# COMPACT_ATOMS: atom_id res chain seq x y z
N MET A 1 -4.98 -16.62 49.67
CA MET A 1 -4.96 -15.64 48.56
C MET A 1 -5.84 -16.19 47.45
N LYS A 2 -6.98 -15.54 47.16
CA LYS A 2 -7.91 -15.92 46.08
C LYS A 2 -8.11 -14.66 45.24
N VAL A 3 -7.40 -14.55 44.12
CA VAL A 3 -7.73 -13.56 43.10
C VAL A 3 -8.49 -14.31 42.01
N LYS A 4 -9.79 -14.01 41.92
CA LYS A 4 -10.71 -14.55 40.93
C LYS A 4 -10.38 -13.94 39.56
N LEU A 5 -10.34 -14.81 38.57
CA LEU A 5 -10.44 -14.51 37.14
C LEU A 5 -11.69 -13.67 36.86
N PHE A 6 -11.55 -12.59 36.10
CA PHE A 6 -12.64 -12.01 35.31
C PHE A 6 -12.18 -11.88 33.87
N MET A 7 -12.88 -12.59 32.99
CA MET A 7 -12.81 -12.43 31.55
C MET A 7 -13.33 -11.04 31.15
N SER A 8 -12.71 -10.41 30.15
CA SER A 8 -13.39 -9.44 29.29
C SER A 8 -13.05 -9.72 27.84
N SER A 9 -14.02 -10.38 27.20
CA SER A 9 -14.48 -10.27 25.81
C SER A 9 -13.53 -9.71 24.74
N VAL A 10 -13.21 -10.61 23.79
CA VAL A 10 -13.43 -10.46 22.34
C VAL A 10 -13.21 -9.05 21.78
N ALA A 11 -12.08 -8.87 21.10
CA ALA A 11 -11.94 -7.84 20.07
C ALA A 11 -11.31 -8.46 18.80
N ILE A 12 -12.21 -9.01 17.98
CA ILE A 12 -12.23 -8.88 16.52
C ILE A 12 -11.06 -9.55 15.78
N CYS A 13 -11.30 -10.83 15.46
CA CYS A 13 -10.98 -11.38 14.14
C CYS A 13 -11.53 -10.40 13.09
N ALA A 14 -10.64 -9.71 12.36
CA ALA A 14 -11.00 -8.81 11.27
C ALA A 14 -11.58 -9.64 10.12
N MET A 15 -12.89 -9.86 10.18
CA MET A 15 -13.71 -10.25 9.05
C MET A 15 -13.91 -8.99 8.18
N MET A 16 -13.06 -8.79 7.18
CA MET A 16 -13.40 -7.88 6.09
C MET A 16 -14.25 -8.66 5.07
N PRO A 17 -15.49 -8.25 4.76
CA PRO A 17 -16.22 -8.82 3.65
C PRO A 17 -15.57 -8.34 2.35
N ALA A 18 -15.21 -9.27 1.48
CA ALA A 18 -15.04 -8.99 0.07
C ALA A 18 -16.42 -8.62 -0.49
N ASN A 19 -16.70 -7.32 -0.64
CA ASN A 19 -17.88 -6.87 -1.37
C ASN A 19 -17.44 -6.22 -2.67
N SER A 20 -17.57 -7.00 -3.74
CA SER A 20 -17.55 -6.56 -5.12
C SER A 20 -18.69 -5.58 -5.40
N SER A 21 -18.40 -4.58 -6.25
CA SER A 21 -19.31 -3.65 -6.92
C SER A 21 -19.74 -2.38 -6.17
N GLN A 22 -19.02 -1.28 -6.37
CA GLN A 22 -19.62 0.05 -6.57
C GLN A 22 -18.64 0.92 -7.38
N GLY A 23 -18.93 1.11 -8.67
CA GLY A 23 -18.51 2.33 -9.35
C GLY A 23 -19.32 3.52 -8.82
N VAL A 24 -18.81 4.73 -9.08
CA VAL A 24 -19.37 6.05 -8.74
C VAL A 24 -19.11 6.52 -7.30
N VAL A 25 -17.94 7.13 -7.09
CA VAL A 25 -17.78 8.20 -6.08
C VAL A 25 -17.37 9.49 -6.79
N ALA A 26 -18.32 10.40 -7.01
CA ALA A 26 -18.00 11.81 -7.11
C ALA A 26 -17.75 12.32 -5.68
N ARG A 27 -16.49 12.30 -5.22
CA ARG A 27 -16.06 12.81 -3.91
C ARG A 27 -14.76 13.59 -4.06
N GLY A 28 -14.74 14.88 -3.71
CA GLY A 28 -13.48 15.56 -3.39
C GLY A 28 -12.95 15.05 -2.04
N LEU A 29 -11.67 14.79 -1.81
CA LEU A 29 -10.46 14.88 -2.63
C LEU A 29 -9.45 13.84 -2.09
N GLN A 30 -9.76 12.55 -2.15
CA GLN A 30 -8.72 11.51 -1.96
C GLN A 30 -8.53 10.87 -3.32
N GLN A 31 -7.48 11.31 -4.01
CA GLN A 31 -7.02 10.66 -5.22
C GLN A 31 -6.36 9.36 -4.75
N GLU A 32 -6.75 8.23 -5.33
CA GLU A 32 -6.12 6.95 -5.04
C GLU A 32 -4.88 6.79 -5.92
N PRO A 33 -3.84 6.08 -5.46
CA PRO A 33 -2.68 5.73 -6.28
C PRO A 33 -3.13 5.13 -7.61
N CYS A 34 -2.61 5.64 -8.73
CA CYS A 34 -3.04 5.17 -10.05
C CYS A 34 -2.50 3.76 -10.36
N ASN A 35 -1.34 3.41 -9.82
CA ASN A 35 -0.75 2.08 -9.90
C ASN A 35 0.29 1.88 -8.78
N ILE A 36 0.99 0.75 -8.81
CA ILE A 36 1.99 0.37 -7.80
C ILE A 36 3.23 1.27 -7.75
N ALA A 37 3.41 2.20 -8.70
CA ALA A 37 4.52 3.15 -8.71
C ALA A 37 4.14 4.54 -8.17
N ASP A 38 2.88 4.75 -7.79
CA ASP A 38 2.36 6.02 -7.25
C ASP A 38 2.48 5.99 -5.71
N PHE A 39 3.66 6.37 -5.23
CA PHE A 39 4.08 6.26 -3.83
C PHE A 39 3.91 7.56 -3.05
N ALA A 40 3.68 8.68 -3.72
CA ALA A 40 3.62 10.00 -3.11
C ALA A 40 2.42 10.81 -3.60
N GLU A 41 1.90 11.67 -2.74
CA GLU A 41 0.94 12.67 -3.18
C GLU A 41 1.61 13.70 -4.11
N PRO A 42 0.93 14.18 -5.16
CA PRO A 42 -0.49 13.96 -5.47
C PRO A 42 -0.75 12.64 -6.22
N TYR A 43 -1.55 11.76 -5.61
CA TYR A 43 -1.94 10.50 -6.24
C TYR A 43 -2.72 10.73 -7.54
N GLY A 44 -2.59 9.81 -8.50
CA GLY A 44 -3.11 9.96 -9.85
C GLY A 44 -2.14 10.61 -10.83
N VAL A 45 -0.93 10.95 -10.39
CA VAL A 45 0.14 11.54 -11.19
C VAL A 45 1.46 10.89 -10.81
N LEU A 46 2.23 10.41 -11.78
CA LEU A 46 3.59 9.93 -11.53
C LEU A 46 4.62 11.02 -11.81
N ASP A 47 5.46 11.32 -10.82
CA ASP A 47 6.56 12.25 -10.94
C ASP A 47 7.83 11.80 -10.19
N PHE A 48 8.76 12.73 -9.97
CA PHE A 48 10.02 12.42 -9.29
C PHE A 48 9.83 12.04 -7.81
N PHE A 49 8.81 12.57 -7.14
CA PHE A 49 8.55 12.34 -5.73
C PHE A 49 8.12 10.91 -5.47
N ASP A 50 7.43 10.25 -6.40
CA ASP A 50 7.14 8.82 -6.32
C ASP A 50 8.40 7.96 -6.32
N ALA A 51 9.33 8.28 -7.21
CA ALA A 51 10.62 7.59 -7.28
C ALA A 51 11.43 7.82 -6.01
N ALA A 52 11.45 9.05 -5.49
CA ALA A 52 12.13 9.37 -4.23
C ALA A 52 11.50 8.62 -3.04
N ALA A 53 10.16 8.55 -2.97
CA ALA A 53 9.43 7.84 -1.94
C ALA A 53 9.66 6.33 -1.99
N PHE A 54 9.59 5.72 -3.18
CA PHE A 54 9.94 4.30 -3.38
C PHE A 54 11.37 4.01 -2.93
N LEU A 55 12.36 4.82 -3.36
CA LEU A 55 13.76 4.61 -2.99
C LEU A 55 14.00 4.75 -1.48
N GLN A 56 13.27 5.65 -0.81
CA GLN A 56 13.33 5.78 0.64
C GLN A 56 12.72 4.57 1.35
N ALA A 57 11.58 4.06 0.89
CA ALA A 57 10.95 2.84 1.39
C ALA A 57 11.86 1.62 1.18
N PHE A 58 12.42 1.48 -0.02
CA PHE A 58 13.36 0.42 -0.40
C PHE A 58 14.63 0.44 0.47
N ALA A 59 15.23 1.61 0.71
CA ALA A 59 16.40 1.75 1.58
C ALA A 59 16.13 1.39 3.04
N ASN A 60 14.89 1.56 3.49
CA ASN A 60 14.44 1.21 4.83
C ASN A 60 13.94 -0.23 4.95
N MET A 61 13.93 -1.00 3.86
CA MET A 61 13.31 -2.33 3.79
C MET A 61 11.85 -2.32 4.26
N ASP A 62 11.13 -1.26 3.93
CA ASP A 62 9.71 -1.12 4.24
C ASP A 62 8.89 -2.08 3.35
N GLU A 63 7.93 -2.80 3.94
CA GLU A 63 7.11 -3.79 3.23
C GLU A 63 6.40 -3.25 1.98
N SER A 64 6.13 -1.93 1.91
CA SER A 64 5.58 -1.28 0.71
C SER A 64 6.51 -1.33 -0.51
N ALA A 65 7.82 -1.51 -0.31
CA ALA A 65 8.81 -1.58 -1.39
C ALA A 65 9.08 -3.02 -1.89
N ASP A 66 8.51 -4.06 -1.26
CA ASP A 66 8.52 -5.44 -1.78
C ASP A 66 7.35 -5.61 -2.76
N LEU A 67 7.57 -5.14 -3.98
CA LEU A 67 6.55 -5.08 -5.04
C LEU A 67 6.31 -6.43 -5.71
N VAL A 68 7.24 -7.37 -5.59
CA VAL A 68 7.07 -8.74 -6.08
C VAL A 68 6.56 -9.71 -5.00
N HIS A 69 6.50 -9.26 -3.74
CA HIS A 69 6.03 -9.99 -2.57
C HIS A 69 6.79 -11.30 -2.33
N ASP A 70 8.10 -11.29 -2.55
CA ASP A 70 8.98 -12.45 -2.34
C ASP A 70 9.78 -12.38 -1.03
N GLY A 71 9.61 -11.29 -0.27
CA GLY A 71 10.29 -11.02 1.00
C GLY A 71 11.72 -10.50 0.83
N ALA A 72 12.19 -10.26 -0.39
CA ALA A 72 13.56 -9.84 -0.67
C ALA A 72 13.60 -8.51 -1.43
N PHE A 73 13.92 -7.42 -0.73
CA PHE A 73 14.10 -6.07 -1.31
C PHE A 73 15.31 -6.01 -2.24
N ASN A 74 15.10 -6.16 -3.55
CA ASN A 74 16.19 -6.29 -4.51
C ASN A 74 15.87 -5.63 -5.87
N SER A 75 16.72 -5.90 -6.87
CA SER A 75 16.56 -5.32 -8.21
C SER A 75 15.26 -5.72 -8.92
N PHE A 76 14.62 -6.82 -8.53
CA PHE A 76 13.32 -7.22 -9.06
C PHE A 76 12.21 -6.26 -8.65
N ASP A 77 12.21 -5.73 -7.42
CA ASP A 77 11.28 -4.67 -6.99
C ASP A 77 11.54 -3.36 -7.74
N LEU A 78 12.81 -2.98 -7.87
CA LEU A 78 13.19 -1.80 -8.64
C LEU A 78 12.75 -1.91 -10.11
N LEU A 79 12.89 -3.09 -10.72
CA LEU A 79 12.41 -3.35 -12.07
C LEU A 79 10.87 -3.36 -12.15
N ALA A 80 10.17 -3.86 -11.13
CA ALA A 80 8.72 -3.79 -11.04
C ALA A 80 8.24 -2.34 -10.97
N PHE A 81 8.86 -1.53 -10.10
CA PHE A 81 8.64 -0.09 -9.99
C PHE A 81 8.86 0.60 -11.34
N MET A 82 10.03 0.43 -11.97
CA MET A 82 10.35 1.08 -13.24
C MET A 82 9.39 0.71 -14.38
N ARG A 83 8.94 -0.54 -14.42
CA ARG A 83 7.94 -0.99 -15.41
C ARG A 83 6.59 -0.30 -15.18
N ALA A 84 6.13 -0.21 -13.94
CA ALA A 84 4.90 0.51 -13.61
C ALA A 84 5.03 2.02 -13.86
N PHE A 85 6.15 2.61 -13.45
CA PHE A 85 6.45 4.03 -13.64
C PHE A 85 6.44 4.43 -15.12
N SER A 86 7.06 3.62 -15.98
CA SER A 86 7.10 3.86 -17.43
C SER A 86 5.73 3.76 -18.13
N LYS A 87 4.74 3.13 -17.50
CA LYS A 87 3.37 3.06 -18.02
C LYS A 87 2.56 4.31 -17.72
N GLY A 88 2.97 5.13 -16.75
CA GLY A 88 2.20 6.29 -16.33
C GLY A 88 0.89 5.92 -15.62
N CYS A 89 0.04 6.92 -15.45
CA CYS A 89 -1.34 6.77 -14.99
C CYS A 89 -2.28 6.88 -16.20
N ASP A 90 -2.84 5.75 -16.65
CA ASP A 90 -3.82 5.67 -17.75
C ASP A 90 -5.17 5.13 -17.25
#